data_AF-A0A7C3Z5W1-F1
#
_entry.id   AF-A0A7C3Z5W1-F1
#
_cell.length_a   1.000
_cell.length_b   1.000
_cell.length_c   1.000
_cell.angle_alpha   90.00
_cell.angle_beta   90.00
_cell.angle_gamma   90.00
#
_symmetry.space_group_name_H-M   'P 1'
#
loop_
_entity.id
_entity.type
_entity.pdbx_description
1 polymer ?
#
loop_
_entity_poly.entity_id
_entity_poly.type
_entity_poly.pdbx_seq_one_letter_code
_entity_poly.pdbx_strand_id
1 'polypeptide(L)'
;MADITDWIAIQYRKYPASSAIILAALVLIATLPFMITSQNESAAERIADYAYFFLVIGVLMRIINLKSKTLKKWLDAVKNKVIKALASFYAYCKKFYNDLMRTPNLKYKTIAVVTILTMLFIEYAVPLNFTTTLNPIPPEYQWLANQTGSFTIAEYPVIPEIYSAEPFNASDPYYIFYQQFHGKKLFNGAWNGVGKFVEQDVQNLSNPQTPQILAWYNVSYVIVHYPSNPYQPYQGLSLVEVFPNASVYKVTASPSIYWPYQLQQIEKNLKPTTLVP
;
A
#
# COMPACT_ATOMS: atom_id res chain seq x y z
N MET A 1 -0.96 20.42 44.31
CA MET A 1 -0.53 19.93 42.98
C MET A 1 -1.77 19.53 42.23
N ALA A 2 -2.01 20.07 41.03
CA ALA A 2 -3.11 19.60 40.20
C ALA A 2 -2.82 18.16 39.76
N ASP A 3 -3.83 17.30 39.83
CA ASP A 3 -3.75 15.91 39.38
C ASP A 3 -3.39 15.88 37.89
N ILE A 4 -2.45 15.02 37.49
CA ILE A 4 -2.03 14.87 36.09
C ILE A 4 -3.23 14.52 35.20
N THR A 5 -4.25 13.88 35.75
CA THR A 5 -5.50 13.56 35.05
C THR A 5 -6.36 14.79 34.78
N ASP A 6 -6.40 15.77 35.69
CA ASP A 6 -7.10 17.05 35.49
C ASP A 6 -6.38 17.91 34.44
N TRP A 7 -5.05 17.90 34.46
CA TRP A 7 -4.25 18.58 33.44
C TRP A 7 -4.49 17.96 32.05
N ILE A 8 -4.47 16.63 31.93
CA ILE A 8 -4.78 15.92 30.68
C ILE A 8 -6.21 16.24 30.21
N ALA A 9 -7.21 16.27 31.11
CA ALA A 9 -8.60 16.56 30.76
C ALA A 9 -8.81 18.01 30.27
N ILE A 10 -8.07 18.97 30.82
CA ILE A 10 -8.09 20.38 30.37
C ILE A 10 -7.47 20.51 28.98
N GLN A 11 -6.34 19.82 28.72
CA GLN A 11 -5.75 19.82 27.39
C GLN A 11 -6.67 19.12 26.37
N TYR A 12 -7.33 18.02 26.75
CA TYR A 12 -8.25 17.29 25.85
C TYR A 12 -9.44 18.13 25.37
N ARG A 13 -9.89 19.13 26.15
CA ARG A 13 -10.94 20.08 25.70
C ARG A 13 -10.44 21.13 24.72
N LYS A 14 -9.14 21.46 24.74
CA LYS A 14 -8.54 22.48 23.86
C LYS A 14 -8.14 21.95 22.49
N TYR A 15 -7.83 20.66 22.38
CA TYR A 15 -7.35 20.09 21.12
C TYR A 15 -8.46 19.34 20.36
N PRO A 16 -8.54 19.48 19.03
CA PRO A 16 -9.48 18.69 18.23
C PRO A 16 -9.13 17.20 18.36
N ALA A 17 -10.14 16.32 18.35
CA ALA A 17 -9.99 14.88 18.54
C ALA A 17 -8.91 14.23 17.66
N SER A 18 -8.66 14.77 16.46
CA SER A 18 -7.55 14.36 15.59
C SER A 18 -6.18 14.50 16.26
N SER A 19 -5.96 15.54 17.06
CA SER A 19 -4.71 15.78 17.78
C SER A 19 -4.45 14.77 18.88
N ALA A 20 -5.51 14.28 19.54
CA ALA A 20 -5.37 13.24 20.55
C ALA A 20 -4.95 11.89 19.93
N ILE A 21 -5.51 11.56 18.77
CA ILE A 21 -5.13 10.36 18.02
C ILE A 21 -3.69 10.48 17.49
N ILE A 22 -3.30 11.65 16.97
CA ILE A 22 -1.91 11.91 16.56
C ILE A 22 -0.96 11.82 17.77
N LEU A 23 -1.34 12.36 18.92
CA LEU A 23 -0.53 12.28 20.13
C LEU A 23 -0.35 10.82 20.60
N ALA A 24 -1.42 10.02 20.56
CA ALA A 24 -1.35 8.59 20.85
C ALA A 24 -0.40 7.85 19.89
N ALA A 25 -0.45 8.16 18.60
CA ALA A 25 0.49 7.65 17.61
C ALA A 25 1.94 8.03 17.96
N LEU A 26 2.20 9.28 18.30
CA LEU A 26 3.54 9.76 18.66
C LEU A 26 4.09 9.10 19.93
N VAL A 27 3.22 8.85 20.92
CA VAL A 27 3.60 8.11 22.13
C VAL A 27 3.98 6.68 21.80
N LEU A 28 3.23 5.99 20.92
CA LEU A 28 3.58 4.64 20.45
C LEU A 28 4.90 4.64 19.65
N ILE A 29 5.16 5.66 18.83
CA ILE A 29 6.45 5.78 18.13
C ILE A 29 7.60 5.95 19.12
N ALA A 30 7.39 6.74 20.18
CA ALA A 30 8.42 6.98 21.20
C ALA A 30 8.76 5.73 22.02
N THR A 31 7.90 4.71 22.07
CA THR A 31 8.21 3.44 22.74
C THR A 31 8.96 2.45 21.86
N LEU A 32 9.04 2.67 20.54
CA LEU A 32 9.72 1.75 19.61
C LEU A 32 11.20 1.53 19.91
N PRO A 33 12.03 2.56 20.20
CA PRO A 33 13.44 2.33 20.52
C PRO A 33 13.63 1.40 21.71
N PHE A 34 12.78 1.50 22.74
CA PHE A 34 12.83 0.63 23.91
C PHE A 34 12.49 -0.83 23.56
N MET A 35 11.51 -1.04 22.68
CA MET A 35 11.14 -2.38 22.21
C MET A 35 12.22 -3.02 21.33
N ILE A 36 12.88 -2.22 20.49
CA ILE A 36 14.00 -2.68 19.67
C ILE A 36 15.20 -3.03 20.56
N THR A 37 15.53 -2.19 21.54
CA THR A 37 16.64 -2.47 22.47
C THR A 37 16.40 -3.66 23.38
N SER A 38 15.14 -4.04 23.60
CA SER A 38 14.77 -5.25 24.37
C SER A 38 14.66 -6.50 23.51
N GLN A 39 15.09 -6.45 22.24
CA GLN A 39 15.06 -7.56 21.27
C GLN A 39 13.66 -8.13 21.03
N ASN A 40 12.61 -7.31 21.22
CA ASN A 40 11.24 -7.69 20.96
C ASN A 40 10.75 -7.09 19.63
N GLU A 41 11.37 -7.53 18.54
CA GLU A 41 11.14 -7.00 17.18
C GLU A 41 9.67 -7.13 16.76
N SER A 42 9.03 -8.25 17.10
CA SER A 42 7.61 -8.48 16.80
C SER A 42 6.67 -7.51 17.54
N ALA A 43 6.98 -7.13 18.78
CA ALA A 43 6.21 -6.11 19.49
C ALA A 43 6.47 -4.70 18.93
N ALA A 44 7.72 -4.42 18.53
CA ALA A 44 8.07 -3.15 17.89
C ALA A 44 7.31 -2.98 16.56
N GLU A 45 7.25 -4.03 15.73
CA GLU A 45 6.52 -4.02 14.45
C GLU A 45 5.02 -3.72 14.66
N ARG A 46 4.36 -4.42 15.59
CA ARG A 46 2.94 -4.15 15.89
C ARG A 46 2.67 -2.76 16.47
N ILE A 47 3.54 -2.26 17.34
CA ILE A 47 3.43 -0.89 17.87
C ILE A 47 3.61 0.12 16.75
N ALA A 48 4.51 -0.15 15.79
CA ALA A 48 4.69 0.69 14.61
C ALA A 48 3.44 0.67 13.73
N ASP A 49 2.79 -0.48 13.54
CA ASP A 49 1.53 -0.60 12.82
C ASP A 49 0.41 0.20 13.49
N TYR A 50 0.20 0.05 14.80
CA TYR A 50 -0.81 0.82 15.53
C TYR A 50 -0.53 2.32 15.51
N ALA A 51 0.75 2.69 15.67
CA ALA A 51 1.17 4.08 15.54
C ALA A 51 0.84 4.62 14.14
N TYR A 52 1.14 3.86 13.09
CA TYR A 52 0.85 4.22 11.72
C TYR A 52 -0.65 4.39 11.49
N PHE A 53 -1.49 3.43 11.92
CA PHE A 53 -2.94 3.53 11.80
C PHE A 53 -3.50 4.76 12.52
N PHE A 54 -3.07 5.03 13.76
CA PHE A 54 -3.49 6.23 14.47
C PHE A 54 -2.99 7.50 13.80
N LEU A 55 -1.77 7.53 13.29
CA LEU A 55 -1.24 8.69 12.57
C LEU A 55 -2.06 8.97 11.31
N VAL A 56 -2.33 7.95 10.49
CA VAL A 56 -3.14 8.06 9.26
C VAL A 56 -4.55 8.52 9.57
N ILE A 57 -5.23 7.90 10.54
CA ILE A 57 -6.59 8.30 10.94
C ILE A 57 -6.58 9.74 11.46
N GLY A 58 -5.63 10.11 12.30
CA GLY A 58 -5.51 11.44 12.87
C GLY A 58 -5.25 12.52 11.81
N VAL A 59 -4.38 12.25 10.85
CA VAL A 59 -4.07 13.14 9.72
C VAL A 59 -5.25 13.24 8.75
N LEU A 60 -5.88 12.12 8.38
CA LEU A 60 -7.09 12.12 7.55
C LEU A 60 -8.20 12.92 8.21
N MET A 61 -8.47 12.70 9.49
CA MET A 61 -9.45 13.50 10.25
C MET A 61 -9.09 14.99 10.22
N ARG A 62 -7.80 15.35 10.26
CA ARG A 62 -7.36 16.74 10.18
C ARG A 62 -7.55 17.33 8.78
N ILE A 63 -7.18 16.62 7.72
CA ILE A 63 -7.35 17.04 6.30
C ILE A 63 -8.83 17.18 5.97
N ILE A 64 -9.63 16.20 6.36
CA ILE A 64 -11.08 16.16 6.12
C ILE A 64 -11.79 17.33 6.82
N ASN A 65 -11.35 17.69 8.03
CA ASN A 65 -11.88 18.84 8.75
C ASN A 65 -11.57 20.18 8.05
N LEU A 66 -10.71 20.20 7.02
CA LEU A 66 -10.31 21.43 6.33
C LEU A 66 -11.17 21.81 5.11
N LYS A 67 -11.85 20.91 4.37
CA LYS A 67 -12.33 21.33 3.01
C LYS A 67 -13.65 20.82 2.40
N SER A 68 -14.54 20.05 3.04
CA SER A 68 -15.81 19.67 2.36
C SER A 68 -17.05 19.69 3.25
N LYS A 69 -18.04 20.53 2.89
CA LYS A 69 -19.35 20.63 3.59
C LYS A 69 -20.16 19.32 3.51
N THR A 70 -20.10 18.61 2.39
CA THR A 70 -20.82 17.35 2.17
C THR A 70 -20.16 16.19 2.92
N LEU A 71 -18.82 16.15 2.90
CA LEU A 71 -18.03 15.19 3.65
C LEU A 71 -18.14 15.44 5.16
N LYS A 72 -18.22 16.70 5.61
CA LYS A 72 -18.44 17.09 7.00
C LYS A 72 -19.75 16.51 7.56
N LYS A 73 -20.83 16.48 6.79
CA LYS A 73 -22.12 15.90 7.24
C LYS A 73 -22.05 14.37 7.41
N TRP A 74 -21.43 13.67 6.46
CA TRP A 74 -21.23 12.21 6.57
C TRP A 74 -20.25 11.87 7.69
N LEU A 75 -19.15 12.63 7.82
CA LEU A 75 -18.23 12.47 8.93
C LEU A 75 -18.82 12.86 10.26
N ASP A 76 -19.66 13.87 10.37
CA ASP A 76 -20.31 14.18 11.65
C ASP A 76 -21.23 13.01 12.06
N ALA A 77 -21.88 12.34 11.09
CA ALA A 77 -22.65 11.13 11.38
C ALA A 77 -21.76 9.93 11.79
N VAL A 78 -20.66 9.68 11.08
CA VAL A 78 -19.71 8.60 11.41
C VAL A 78 -18.95 8.89 12.70
N LYS A 79 -18.42 10.11 12.86
CA LYS A 79 -17.78 10.64 14.07
C LYS A 79 -18.73 10.56 15.25
N ASN A 80 -20.01 10.89 15.11
CA ASN A 80 -20.96 10.73 16.21
C ASN A 80 -21.22 9.26 16.56
N LYS A 81 -21.27 8.35 15.57
CA LYS A 81 -21.37 6.91 15.83
C LYS A 81 -20.11 6.36 16.49
N VAL A 82 -18.93 6.70 15.99
CA VAL A 82 -17.63 6.28 16.52
C VAL A 82 -17.38 6.89 17.90
N ILE A 83 -17.62 8.19 18.09
CA ILE A 83 -17.52 8.84 19.40
C ILE A 83 -18.50 8.22 20.38
N LYS A 84 -19.75 7.93 19.98
CA LYS A 84 -20.69 7.22 20.87
C LYS A 84 -20.21 5.81 21.20
N ALA A 85 -19.73 5.05 20.23
CA ALA A 85 -19.20 3.70 20.46
C ALA A 85 -17.98 3.72 21.39
N LEU A 86 -17.03 4.62 21.14
CA LEU A 86 -15.84 4.82 21.98
C LEU A 86 -16.21 5.34 23.38
N ALA A 87 -17.19 6.25 23.49
CA ALA A 87 -17.67 6.75 24.78
C ALA A 87 -18.41 5.66 25.57
N SER A 88 -19.22 4.83 24.90
CA SER A 88 -19.88 3.66 25.50
C SER A 88 -18.86 2.61 25.94
N PHE A 89 -17.85 2.34 25.12
CA PHE A 89 -16.75 1.43 25.45
C PHE A 89 -15.93 1.97 26.62
N TYR A 90 -15.52 3.23 26.59
CA TYR A 90 -14.81 3.88 27.70
C TYR A 90 -15.65 3.89 28.99
N ALA A 91 -16.96 4.20 28.91
CA ALA A 91 -17.85 4.16 30.06
C ALA A 91 -17.98 2.74 30.63
N TYR A 92 -18.04 1.73 29.76
CA TYR A 92 -18.02 0.32 30.16
C TYR A 92 -16.70 -0.05 30.83
N CYS A 93 -15.55 0.25 30.23
CA CYS A 93 -14.22 0.01 30.81
C CYS A 93 -14.04 0.74 32.15
N LYS A 94 -14.49 2.00 32.25
CA LYS A 94 -14.42 2.80 33.47
C LYS A 94 -15.33 2.24 34.57
N LYS A 95 -16.54 1.82 34.23
CA LYS A 95 -17.46 1.14 35.15
C LYS A 95 -16.84 -0.18 35.62
N PHE A 96 -16.37 -1.00 34.69
CA PHE A 96 -15.69 -2.26 34.97
C PHE A 96 -14.48 -2.06 35.87
N TYR A 97 -13.61 -1.09 35.58
CA TYR A 97 -12.48 -0.72 36.43
C TYR A 97 -12.91 -0.27 37.83
N ASN A 98 -13.93 0.58 37.93
CA ASN A 98 -14.43 1.05 39.23
C ASN A 98 -15.06 -0.08 40.04
N ASP A 99 -15.84 -0.95 39.42
CA ASP A 99 -16.45 -2.13 40.05
C ASP A 99 -15.35 -3.10 40.49
N LEU A 100 -14.33 -3.31 39.64
CA LEU A 100 -13.14 -4.08 39.96
C LEU A 100 -12.39 -3.49 41.17
N MET A 101 -12.18 -2.18 41.21
CA MET A 101 -11.46 -1.48 42.27
C MET A 101 -12.24 -1.41 43.59
N ARG A 102 -13.58 -1.30 43.53
CA ARG A 102 -14.48 -1.30 44.69
C ARG A 102 -14.70 -2.67 45.28
N THR A 103 -14.47 -3.75 44.54
CA THR A 103 -14.58 -5.10 45.08
C THR A 103 -13.47 -5.29 46.13
N PRO A 104 -13.79 -5.43 47.44
CA PRO A 104 -12.77 -5.55 48.48
C PRO A 104 -12.02 -6.89 48.41
N ASN A 105 -12.60 -7.85 47.68
CA ASN A 105 -12.09 -9.20 47.57
C ASN A 105 -11.03 -9.27 46.45
N LEU A 106 -9.76 -9.28 46.88
CA LEU A 106 -8.55 -9.38 46.04
C LEU A 106 -8.60 -10.51 45.00
N LYS A 107 -9.40 -11.56 45.26
CA LYS A 107 -9.59 -12.70 44.36
C LYS A 107 -10.15 -12.27 42.99
N TYR A 108 -11.15 -11.40 42.93
CA TYR A 108 -11.76 -10.98 41.66
C TYR A 108 -10.86 -10.03 40.85
N LYS A 109 -10.08 -9.17 41.52
CA LYS A 109 -9.04 -8.32 40.91
C LYS A 109 -7.97 -9.18 40.22
N THR A 110 -7.52 -10.21 40.92
CA THR A 110 -6.53 -11.16 40.42
C THR A 110 -7.06 -11.91 39.19
N ILE A 111 -8.30 -12.40 39.26
CA ILE A 111 -8.94 -13.11 38.13
C ILE A 111 -9.03 -12.20 36.89
N ALA A 112 -9.47 -10.94 37.01
CA ALA A 112 -9.57 -10.05 35.86
C ALA A 112 -8.21 -9.74 35.22
N VAL A 113 -7.18 -9.46 36.03
CA VAL A 113 -5.81 -9.23 35.54
C VAL A 113 -5.26 -10.48 34.86
N VAL A 114 -5.43 -11.65 35.48
CA VAL A 114 -5.01 -12.93 34.89
C VAL A 114 -5.74 -13.22 33.58
N THR A 115 -7.04 -12.92 33.47
CA THR A 115 -7.79 -13.11 32.23
C THR A 115 -7.29 -12.18 31.12
N ILE A 116 -7.04 -10.89 31.42
CA ILE A 116 -6.49 -9.94 30.44
C ILE A 116 -5.09 -10.37 30.00
N LEU A 117 -4.21 -10.71 30.95
CA LEU A 117 -2.87 -11.20 30.64
C LEU A 117 -2.90 -12.52 29.86
N THR A 118 -3.85 -13.40 30.16
CA THR A 118 -4.06 -14.65 29.41
C THR A 118 -4.56 -14.37 27.99
N MET A 119 -5.48 -13.43 27.79
CA MET A 119 -5.94 -13.04 26.45
C MET A 119 -4.81 -12.46 25.62
N LEU A 120 -4.01 -11.56 26.21
CA LEU A 120 -2.80 -11.04 25.58
C LEU A 120 -1.82 -12.18 25.31
N PHE A 121 -1.58 -13.08 26.26
CA PHE A 121 -0.72 -14.24 26.06
C PHE A 121 -1.23 -15.15 24.94
N ILE A 122 -2.54 -15.39 24.80
CA ILE A 122 -3.07 -16.19 23.68
C ILE A 122 -2.84 -15.45 22.35
N GLU A 123 -3.05 -14.13 22.30
CA GLU A 123 -2.82 -13.30 21.11
C GLU A 123 -1.32 -13.21 20.73
N TYR A 124 -0.42 -13.19 21.71
CA TYR A 124 1.02 -12.99 21.51
C TYR A 124 1.87 -14.27 21.57
N ALA A 125 1.40 -15.33 22.24
CA ALA A 125 2.15 -16.57 22.46
C ALA A 125 1.62 -17.76 21.65
N VAL A 126 0.44 -17.65 21.05
CA VAL A 126 0.13 -18.43 19.86
C VAL A 126 0.69 -17.62 18.70
N PRO A 127 1.92 -17.89 18.21
CA PRO A 127 2.26 -17.44 16.88
C PRO A 127 1.22 -18.12 16.00
N LEU A 128 0.23 -17.36 15.53
CA LEU A 128 -0.48 -17.74 14.35
C LEU A 128 0.63 -17.78 13.30
N ASN A 129 1.20 -18.96 13.11
CA ASN A 129 2.19 -19.27 12.10
C ASN A 129 1.48 -19.18 10.73
N PHE A 130 0.94 -18.01 10.43
CA PHE A 130 0.84 -17.52 9.08
C PHE A 130 2.27 -17.25 8.66
N THR A 131 3.05 -18.31 8.47
CA THR A 131 4.09 -18.25 7.47
C THR A 131 3.31 -18.02 6.19
N THR A 132 3.20 -16.75 5.79
CA THR A 132 3.00 -16.45 4.37
C THR A 132 4.20 -17.09 3.70
N THR A 133 4.02 -18.33 3.26
CA THR A 133 4.97 -18.96 2.36
C THR A 133 4.95 -18.07 1.13
N LEU A 134 5.92 -17.16 1.07
CA LEU A 134 6.15 -16.36 -0.11
C LEU A 134 6.38 -17.37 -1.23
N ASN A 135 5.60 -17.27 -2.29
CA ASN A 135 5.84 -18.06 -3.47
C ASN A 135 7.30 -17.82 -3.91
N PRO A 136 8.02 -18.87 -4.35
CA PRO A 136 9.35 -18.69 -4.87
C PRO A 136 9.32 -17.65 -5.99
N ILE A 137 10.34 -16.81 -6.03
CA ILE A 137 10.44 -15.73 -7.00
C ILE A 137 10.45 -16.33 -8.41
N PRO A 138 9.55 -15.91 -9.31
CA PRO A 138 9.49 -16.44 -10.66
C PRO A 138 10.84 -16.34 -11.41
N PRO A 139 11.24 -17.37 -12.18
CA PRO A 139 12.54 -17.42 -12.85
C PRO A 139 12.85 -16.22 -13.74
N GLU A 140 11.85 -15.66 -14.42
CA GLU A 140 11.98 -14.47 -15.26
C GLU A 140 12.44 -13.23 -14.49
N TYR A 141 12.00 -13.07 -13.25
CA TYR A 141 12.43 -11.97 -12.39
C TYR A 141 13.83 -12.21 -11.82
N GLN A 142 14.21 -13.46 -11.56
CA GLN A 142 15.60 -13.81 -11.20
C GLN A 142 16.56 -13.52 -12.36
N TRP A 143 16.15 -13.88 -13.57
CA TRP A 143 16.91 -13.57 -14.78
C TRP A 143 17.09 -12.06 -14.98
N LEU A 144 16.03 -11.28 -14.78
CA LEU A 144 16.08 -9.81 -14.86
C LEU A 144 17.03 -9.19 -13.83
N ALA A 145 17.01 -9.69 -12.59
CA ALA A 145 17.87 -9.22 -11.51
C ALA A 145 19.36 -9.38 -11.87
N ASN A 146 19.70 -10.46 -12.59
CA ASN A 146 21.06 -10.77 -13.02
C ASN A 146 21.53 -9.94 -14.22
N GLN A 147 20.64 -9.25 -14.94
CA GLN A 147 21.04 -8.41 -16.06
C GLN A 147 21.73 -7.13 -15.57
N THR A 148 22.91 -6.82 -16.12
CA THR A 148 23.64 -5.60 -15.78
C THR A 148 23.03 -4.35 -16.40
N GLY A 149 23.13 -3.22 -15.72
CA GLY A 149 22.70 -1.91 -16.22
C GLY A 149 21.30 -1.48 -15.76
N SER A 150 21.02 -0.20 -15.98
CA SER A 150 19.74 0.45 -15.68
C SER A 150 18.95 0.61 -16.97
N PHE A 151 17.86 -0.13 -17.07
CA PHE A 151 16.99 -0.12 -18.24
C PHE A 151 15.52 -0.25 -17.82
N THR A 152 14.64 0.06 -18.76
CA THR A 152 13.19 -0.05 -18.60
C THR A 152 12.70 -1.36 -19.20
N ILE A 153 11.74 -2.01 -18.52
CA ILE A 153 11.03 -3.19 -19.00
C ILE A 153 9.54 -2.89 -19.18
N ALA A 154 8.86 -3.67 -20.00
CA ALA A 154 7.40 -3.70 -20.09
C ALA A 154 6.89 -5.13 -19.91
N GLU A 155 5.74 -5.31 -19.26
CA GLU A 155 5.17 -6.63 -18.98
C GLU A 155 3.80 -6.79 -19.66
N TYR A 156 3.52 -7.97 -20.20
CA TYR A 156 2.32 -8.26 -20.99
C TYR A 156 1.59 -9.50 -20.45
N PRO A 157 0.25 -9.59 -20.59
CA PRO A 157 -0.63 -8.56 -21.18
C PRO A 157 -0.60 -7.27 -20.37
N VAL A 158 -0.80 -6.12 -21.01
CA VAL A 158 -0.98 -4.87 -20.27
C VAL A 158 -2.31 -4.98 -19.55
N ILE A 159 -2.27 -5.22 -18.24
CA ILE A 159 -3.45 -5.48 -17.43
C ILE A 159 -4.18 -4.14 -17.25
N PRO A 160 -5.37 -3.97 -17.85
CA PRO A 160 -6.13 -2.73 -17.66
C PRO A 160 -6.61 -2.66 -16.20
N GLU A 161 -6.57 -1.46 -15.63
CA GLU A 161 -6.90 -1.14 -14.22
C GLU A 161 -8.26 -1.71 -13.72
N ILE A 162 -9.17 -2.10 -14.61
CA ILE A 162 -10.58 -2.37 -14.30
C ILE A 162 -10.94 -3.87 -14.27
N TYR A 163 -10.09 -4.79 -14.74
CA TYR A 163 -10.45 -6.20 -14.83
C TYR A 163 -9.78 -7.06 -13.74
N SER A 164 -10.56 -7.37 -12.71
CA SER A 164 -10.15 -8.00 -11.44
C SER A 164 -10.44 -9.50 -11.30
N ALA A 165 -10.65 -10.22 -12.41
CA ALA A 165 -11.08 -11.63 -12.35
C ALA A 165 -10.02 -12.66 -12.81
N GLU A 166 -8.89 -12.22 -13.36
CA GLU A 166 -7.79 -13.10 -13.78
C GLU A 166 -6.76 -13.28 -12.64
N PRO A 167 -6.02 -14.40 -12.59
CA PRO A 167 -5.06 -14.71 -11.52
C PRO A 167 -3.85 -13.75 -11.45
N PHE A 168 -3.72 -12.82 -12.40
CA PHE A 168 -2.76 -11.72 -12.37
C PHE A 168 -3.56 -10.42 -12.50
N ASN A 169 -3.77 -9.74 -11.38
CA ASN A 169 -4.32 -8.39 -11.34
C ASN A 169 -3.13 -7.44 -11.15
N ALA A 170 -3.08 -6.28 -11.83
CA ALA A 170 -2.09 -5.25 -11.52
C ALA A 170 -2.18 -4.74 -10.05
N SER A 171 -3.32 -5.02 -9.41
CA SER A 171 -3.57 -4.82 -7.98
C SER A 171 -3.04 -5.95 -7.10
N ASP A 172 -2.48 -7.02 -7.68
CA ASP A 172 -1.91 -8.12 -6.93
C ASP A 172 -0.64 -7.61 -6.21
N PRO A 173 -0.60 -7.65 -4.86
CA PRO A 173 0.56 -7.23 -4.10
C PRO A 173 1.85 -7.97 -4.51
N TYR A 174 1.75 -9.17 -5.08
CA TYR A 174 2.92 -9.89 -5.60
C TYR A 174 3.63 -9.14 -6.74
N TYR A 175 2.89 -8.40 -7.56
CA TYR A 175 3.46 -7.64 -8.67
C TYR A 175 4.40 -6.53 -8.18
N ILE A 176 3.94 -5.75 -7.20
CA ILE A 176 4.75 -4.70 -6.55
C ILE A 176 5.92 -5.33 -5.78
N PHE A 177 5.70 -6.49 -5.17
CA PHE A 177 6.74 -7.22 -4.44
C PHE A 177 7.88 -7.67 -5.36
N TYR A 178 7.60 -8.30 -6.50
CA TYR A 178 8.65 -8.77 -7.41
C TYR A 178 9.40 -7.61 -8.09
N GLN A 179 8.76 -6.45 -8.24
CA GLN A 179 9.44 -5.25 -8.74
C GLN A 179 10.64 -4.83 -7.86
N GLN A 180 10.53 -5.04 -6.54
CA GLN A 180 11.62 -4.76 -5.61
C GLN A 180 12.80 -5.71 -5.78
N PHE A 181 12.55 -6.93 -6.27
CA PHE A 181 13.59 -7.94 -6.42
C PHE A 181 14.49 -7.70 -7.63
N HIS A 182 13.91 -7.43 -8.81
CA HIS A 182 14.71 -7.28 -10.03
C HIS A 182 15.28 -5.86 -10.22
N GLY A 183 14.74 -4.86 -9.53
CA GLY A 183 15.28 -3.49 -9.48
C GLY A 183 15.30 -2.74 -10.82
N LYS A 184 14.46 -3.15 -11.79
CA LYS A 184 14.37 -2.50 -13.12
C LYS A 184 13.22 -1.51 -13.17
N LYS A 185 13.34 -0.46 -13.98
CA LYS A 185 12.24 0.49 -14.21
C LYS A 185 11.14 -0.22 -14.98
N LEU A 186 9.90 -0.04 -14.56
CA LEU A 186 8.75 -0.67 -15.20
C LEU A 186 7.96 0.39 -15.97
N PHE A 187 7.70 0.12 -17.25
CA PHE A 187 7.00 1.03 -18.15
C PHE A 187 5.50 1.12 -17.85
N ASN A 188 4.85 -0.02 -17.63
CA ASN A 188 3.40 -0.15 -17.58
C ASN A 188 2.84 -0.71 -16.26
N GLY A 189 3.49 -0.40 -15.13
CA GLY A 189 3.00 -0.76 -13.78
C GLY A 189 2.74 0.42 -12.84
N ALA A 190 2.96 1.66 -13.30
CA ALA A 190 2.72 2.84 -12.48
C ALA A 190 1.30 3.38 -12.68
N TRP A 191 0.54 3.49 -11.58
CA TRP A 191 -0.84 3.97 -11.54
C TRP A 191 -1.08 5.29 -12.28
N ASN A 192 -0.07 6.17 -12.32
CA ASN A 192 -0.08 7.47 -13.00
C ASN A 192 1.17 7.70 -13.87
N GLY A 193 1.74 6.62 -14.42
CA GLY A 193 2.94 6.71 -15.24
C GLY A 193 2.68 7.13 -16.69
N VAL A 194 3.74 7.47 -17.41
CA VAL A 194 3.68 7.77 -18.85
C VAL A 194 3.09 6.60 -19.65
N GLY A 195 3.32 5.36 -19.21
CA GLY A 195 2.73 4.15 -19.79
C GLY A 195 1.20 4.20 -19.87
N LYS A 196 0.52 4.87 -18.94
CA LYS A 196 -0.95 4.98 -18.92
C LYS A 196 -1.49 5.81 -20.09
N PHE A 197 -0.77 6.84 -20.52
CA PHE A 197 -1.21 7.70 -21.63
C PHE A 197 -1.12 7.01 -22.99
N VAL A 198 -0.27 5.99 -23.09
CA VAL A 198 0.05 5.30 -24.34
C VAL A 198 -0.35 3.83 -24.28
N GLU A 199 -1.06 3.44 -23.22
CA GLU A 199 -1.42 2.06 -22.90
C GLU A 199 -2.19 1.41 -24.04
N GLN A 200 -3.16 2.13 -24.62
CA GLN A 200 -3.96 1.65 -25.75
C GLN A 200 -3.12 1.40 -27.00
N ASP A 201 -2.10 2.23 -27.24
CA ASP A 201 -1.23 2.14 -28.42
C ASP A 201 -0.18 1.02 -28.29
N VAL A 202 0.15 0.64 -27.05
CA VAL A 202 1.11 -0.43 -26.78
C VAL A 202 0.47 -1.76 -26.40
N GLN A 203 -0.86 -1.84 -26.21
CA GLN A 203 -1.51 -3.05 -25.70
C GLN A 203 -1.31 -4.28 -26.60
N ASN A 204 -1.18 -4.08 -27.92
CA ASN A 204 -1.08 -5.16 -28.90
C ASN A 204 0.35 -5.31 -29.46
N LEU A 205 1.12 -6.26 -28.93
CA LEU A 205 2.47 -6.57 -29.44
C LEU A 205 2.52 -7.03 -30.90
N SER A 206 1.39 -7.47 -31.47
CA SER A 206 1.32 -7.84 -32.90
C SER A 206 1.24 -6.61 -33.81
N ASN A 207 0.99 -5.42 -33.27
CA ASN A 207 1.07 -4.18 -34.02
C ASN A 207 2.55 -3.80 -34.22
N PRO A 208 3.04 -3.68 -35.47
CA PRO A 208 4.44 -3.37 -35.74
C PRO A 208 4.90 -1.98 -35.22
N GLN A 209 3.96 -1.09 -34.89
CA GLN A 209 4.27 0.20 -34.27
C GLN A 209 4.58 0.08 -32.78
N THR A 210 4.01 -0.90 -32.08
CA THR A 210 4.14 -1.04 -30.63
C THR A 210 5.62 -1.14 -30.19
N PRO A 211 6.46 -2.00 -30.78
CA PRO A 211 7.89 -2.04 -30.44
C PRO A 211 8.65 -0.74 -30.72
N GLN A 212 8.23 0.05 -31.71
CA GLN A 212 8.84 1.35 -32.00
C GLN A 212 8.48 2.41 -30.93
N ILE A 213 7.25 2.36 -30.42
CA ILE A 213 6.79 3.21 -29.30
C ILE A 213 7.54 2.80 -28.02
N LEU A 214 7.67 1.50 -27.74
CA LEU A 214 8.45 0.99 -26.61
C LEU A 214 9.92 1.43 -26.70
N ALA A 215 10.54 1.34 -27.88
CA ALA A 215 11.90 1.83 -28.13
C ALA A 215 12.01 3.34 -27.86
N TRP A 216 11.02 4.14 -28.24
CA TRP A 216 10.96 5.58 -27.95
C TRP A 216 11.02 5.88 -26.44
N TYR A 217 10.35 5.05 -25.63
CA TYR A 217 10.38 5.14 -24.16
C TYR A 217 11.58 4.43 -23.51
N ASN A 218 12.60 4.06 -24.31
CA ASN A 218 13.80 3.38 -23.85
C ASN A 218 13.51 2.05 -23.11
N VAL A 219 12.45 1.36 -23.50
CA VAL A 219 12.17 0.00 -23.06
C VAL A 219 13.14 -0.94 -23.76
N SER A 220 13.92 -1.69 -22.98
CA SER A 220 14.92 -2.63 -23.50
C SER A 220 14.38 -4.06 -23.60
N TYR A 221 13.52 -4.46 -22.67
CA TYR A 221 12.95 -5.81 -22.63
C TYR A 221 11.44 -5.79 -22.45
N VAL A 222 10.78 -6.77 -23.06
CA VAL A 222 9.35 -7.05 -22.96
C VAL A 222 9.18 -8.45 -22.40
N ILE A 223 8.40 -8.60 -21.34
CA ILE A 223 8.08 -9.89 -20.72
C ILE A 223 6.64 -10.20 -21.07
N VAL A 224 6.41 -11.34 -21.72
CA VAL A 224 5.06 -11.81 -22.05
C VAL A 224 4.74 -12.96 -21.12
N HIS A 225 3.81 -12.76 -20.20
CA HIS A 225 3.34 -13.75 -19.25
C HIS A 225 2.28 -14.67 -19.89
N TYR A 226 2.36 -15.96 -19.58
CA TYR A 226 1.49 -17.03 -20.08
C TYR A 226 1.19 -16.95 -21.59
N PRO A 227 2.22 -16.84 -22.45
CA PRO A 227 1.98 -16.73 -23.88
C PRO A 227 1.33 -18.02 -24.40
N SER A 228 0.30 -17.88 -25.24
CA SER A 228 -0.30 -19.04 -25.93
C SER A 228 0.70 -19.77 -26.81
N ASN A 229 1.71 -19.06 -27.32
CA ASN A 229 2.90 -19.60 -27.97
C ASN A 229 4.16 -18.88 -27.42
N PRO A 230 5.03 -19.57 -26.65
CA PRO A 230 6.24 -18.95 -26.09
C PRO A 230 7.28 -18.52 -27.13
N TYR A 231 7.14 -19.00 -28.37
CA TYR A 231 8.02 -18.64 -29.50
C TYR A 231 7.35 -17.68 -30.48
N GLN A 232 6.30 -16.96 -30.07
CA GLN A 232 5.57 -16.05 -30.94
C GLN A 232 6.50 -14.95 -31.50
N PRO A 233 6.69 -14.85 -32.82
CA PRO A 233 7.48 -13.78 -33.39
C PRO A 233 6.69 -12.46 -33.35
N TYR A 234 7.36 -11.38 -32.94
CA TYR A 234 6.82 -10.02 -33.00
C TYR A 234 7.78 -9.13 -33.78
N GLN A 235 7.27 -8.38 -34.75
CA GLN A 235 8.11 -7.51 -35.58
C GLN A 235 8.76 -6.42 -34.72
N GLY A 236 10.09 -6.36 -34.73
CA GLY A 236 10.83 -5.38 -33.92
C GLY A 236 11.12 -5.82 -32.48
N LEU A 237 10.81 -7.07 -32.14
CA LEU A 237 11.26 -7.73 -30.93
C LEU A 237 12.08 -8.98 -31.29
N SER A 238 13.08 -9.32 -30.47
CA SER A 238 13.88 -10.53 -30.62
C SER A 238 13.75 -11.37 -29.35
N LEU A 239 13.33 -12.64 -29.48
CA LEU A 239 13.23 -13.56 -28.34
C LEU A 239 14.62 -13.78 -27.74
N VAL A 240 14.73 -13.64 -26.42
CA VAL A 240 15.98 -13.77 -25.66
C VAL A 240 15.95 -15.02 -24.79
N GLU A 241 14.84 -15.24 -24.09
CA GLU A 241 14.73 -16.31 -23.10
C GLU A 241 13.29 -16.79 -22.97
N VAL A 242 13.11 -18.08 -22.64
CA VAL A 242 11.80 -18.70 -22.41
C VAL A 242 11.78 -19.38 -21.03
N PHE A 243 10.77 -19.02 -20.25
CA PHE A 243 10.48 -19.59 -18.92
C PHE A 243 9.17 -20.37 -18.96
N PRO A 244 8.86 -21.19 -17.94
CA PRO A 244 7.62 -21.97 -17.92
C PRO A 244 6.34 -21.14 -18.12
N ASN A 245 6.31 -19.93 -17.57
CA ASN A 245 5.15 -19.04 -17.59
C ASN A 245 5.43 -17.68 -18.26
N ALA A 246 6.59 -17.50 -18.90
CA ALA A 246 6.95 -16.22 -19.46
C ALA A 246 7.88 -16.36 -20.66
N SER A 247 7.88 -15.37 -21.54
CA SER A 247 8.88 -15.24 -22.62
C SER A 247 9.42 -13.83 -22.62
N VAL A 248 10.74 -13.71 -22.69
CA VAL A 248 11.43 -12.42 -22.65
C VAL A 248 11.95 -12.07 -24.02
N TYR A 249 11.59 -10.88 -24.47
CA TYR A 249 11.99 -10.34 -25.75
C TYR A 249 12.82 -9.07 -25.55
N LYS A 250 13.86 -8.88 -26.36
CA LYS A 250 14.60 -7.63 -26.48
C LYS A 250 13.94 -6.75 -27.52
N VAL A 251 13.78 -5.46 -27.21
CA VAL A 251 13.30 -4.47 -28.19
C VAL A 251 14.43 -4.17 -29.17
N THR A 252 14.23 -4.51 -30.45
CA THR A 252 15.21 -4.27 -31.53
C THR A 252 14.71 -3.25 -32.55
N ALA A 253 13.46 -2.80 -32.43
CA ALA A 253 12.91 -1.74 -33.25
C ALA A 253 13.65 -0.42 -33.05
N SER A 254 13.77 0.37 -34.13
CA SER A 254 14.18 1.76 -34.00
C SER A 254 13.03 2.60 -33.43
N PRO A 255 13.31 3.63 -32.61
CA PRO A 255 12.28 4.54 -32.11
C PRO A 255 11.46 5.17 -33.23
N SER A 256 10.13 5.26 -33.04
CA SER A 256 9.25 5.91 -34.02
C SER A 256 9.52 7.41 -34.09
N ILE A 257 9.86 7.91 -35.28
CA ILE A 257 10.03 9.35 -35.54
C ILE A 257 8.71 10.13 -35.53
N TYR A 258 7.56 9.45 -35.65
CA TYR A 258 6.23 10.07 -35.74
C TYR A 258 5.53 10.18 -34.38
N TRP A 259 5.92 9.37 -33.40
CA TRP A 259 5.34 9.37 -32.06
C TRP A 259 5.40 10.73 -31.33
N PRO A 260 6.49 11.52 -31.41
CA PRO A 260 6.58 12.81 -30.72
C PRO A 260 5.53 13.81 -31.19
N TYR A 261 5.14 13.73 -32.46
CA TYR A 261 4.11 14.60 -33.03
C TYR A 261 2.73 14.27 -32.45
N GLN A 262 2.42 12.99 -32.30
CA GLN A 262 1.16 12.55 -31.70
C GLN A 262 1.08 12.96 -30.21
N LEU A 263 2.17 12.81 -29.45
CA LEU A 263 2.24 13.28 -28.07
C LEU A 263 2.01 14.78 -27.94
N GLN A 264 2.64 15.60 -28.78
CA GLN A 264 2.41 17.05 -28.77
C GLN A 264 0.96 17.43 -29.06
N GLN A 265 0.27 16.68 -29.92
CA GLN A 265 -1.15 16.89 -30.19
C GLN A 265 -2.02 16.46 -29.00
N ILE A 266 -1.69 15.34 -28.36
CA ILE A 266 -2.37 14.86 -27.14
C ILE A 266 -2.19 15.87 -26.00
N GLU A 267 -0.97 16.34 -25.75
CA GLU A 267 -0.66 17.37 -24.74
C GLU A 267 -1.40 18.69 -24.99
N LYS A 268 -1.50 19.13 -26.25
CA LYS A 268 -2.28 20.33 -26.62
C LYS A 268 -3.78 20.16 -26.36
N ASN A 269 -4.29 18.95 -26.54
CA ASN A 269 -5.72 18.62 -26.35
C ASN A 269 -6.06 18.36 -24.89
N LEU A 270 -5.09 17.91 -24.08
CA LEU A 270 -5.15 17.91 -22.63
C LEU A 270 -4.94 19.34 -22.12
N LYS A 271 -5.88 20.26 -22.42
CA LYS A 271 -5.95 21.54 -21.70
C LYS A 271 -5.95 21.21 -20.21
N PRO A 272 -5.14 21.88 -19.37
CA PRO A 272 -5.29 21.73 -17.93
C PRO A 272 -6.72 22.11 -17.65
N THR A 273 -7.55 21.15 -17.24
CA THR A 273 -8.86 21.41 -16.68
C THR A 273 -8.54 22.32 -15.52
N THR A 274 -8.73 23.63 -15.70
CA THR A 274 -8.52 24.61 -14.66
C THR A 274 -9.38 24.11 -13.52
N LEU A 275 -8.72 23.64 -12.47
CA LEU A 275 -9.36 23.42 -11.19
C LEU A 275 -9.96 24.78 -10.86
N VAL A 276 -11.27 24.89 -11.06
CA VAL A 276 -12.04 26.09 -10.74
C VAL A 276 -11.72 26.40 -9.28
N PRO A 277 -11.21 27.62 -8.98
CA PRO A 277 -10.71 27.98 -7.66
C PRO A 277 -11.74 27.78 -6.54
#